data_AF-A0A3V3MIR2-F1
#
_entry.id   AF-A0A3V3MIR2-F1
#
_cell.length_a   1.000
_cell.length_b   1.000
_cell.length_c   1.000
_cell.angle_alpha   90.00
_cell.angle_beta   90.00
_cell.angle_gamma   90.00
#
_symmetry.space_group_name_H-M   'P 1'
#
loop_
_entity.id
_entity.type
_entity.pdbx_description
1 polymer ?
#
loop_
_entity_poly.entity_id
_entity_poly.type
_entity_poly.pdbx_seq_one_letter_code
_entity_poly.pdbx_strand_id
1 'polypeptide(L)'
;MGKKDSNHQIIYRGQVLERFTPGGWVFFQRPKECGGGFWLGRTYEDCFWLELEFPVSLYDGLEFLMEVTRVEQRSDEVDANYSLFD
;
A
#
# COMPACT_ATOMS: atom_id res chain seq x y z
N MET A 1 3.91 -23.87 7.54
CA MET A 1 4.40 -22.48 7.65
C MET A 1 3.19 -21.57 7.45
N GLY A 2 2.66 -21.02 8.53
CA GLY A 2 1.44 -20.21 8.48
C GLY A 2 1.67 -18.99 7.59
N LYS A 3 0.87 -18.83 6.54
CA LYS A 3 0.74 -17.56 5.84
C LYS A 3 0.26 -16.56 6.89
N LYS A 4 1.17 -15.70 7.35
CA LYS A 4 0.76 -14.43 7.97
C LYS A 4 -0.12 -13.78 6.91
N ASP A 5 -1.39 -13.54 7.20
CA ASP A 5 -2.27 -12.83 6.29
C ASP A 5 -1.56 -11.53 5.93
N SER A 6 -1.05 -11.47 4.69
CA SER A 6 -0.36 -10.29 4.22
C SER A 6 -1.43 -9.20 4.15
N ASN A 7 -1.23 -8.08 4.84
CA ASN A 7 -2.13 -6.92 4.82
C ASN A 7 -2.21 -6.25 3.44
N HIS A 8 -1.70 -6.90 2.39
CA HIS A 8 -1.70 -6.45 1.02
C HIS A 8 -1.88 -7.63 0.07
N GLN A 9 -2.41 -7.36 -1.12
CA GLN A 9 -2.53 -8.31 -2.22
C GLN A 9 -1.62 -7.91 -3.37
N ILE A 10 -1.09 -8.88 -4.12
CA ILE A 10 -0.28 -8.63 -5.32
C ILE A 10 -1.00 -9.25 -6.51
N ILE A 11 -1.38 -8.41 -7.47
CA ILE A 11 -2.07 -8.80 -8.69
C ILE A 11 -1.09 -8.67 -9.86
N TYR A 12 -0.71 -9.80 -10.44
CA TYR A 12 0.15 -9.85 -11.61
C TYR A 12 -0.64 -9.57 -12.89
N ARG A 13 0.07 -9.21 -13.96
CA ARG A 13 -0.55 -8.93 -15.27
C ARG A 13 -1.33 -10.16 -15.75
N GLY A 14 -2.58 -9.94 -16.14
CA GLY A 14 -3.50 -11.00 -16.58
C GLY A 14 -4.29 -11.66 -15.45
N GLN A 15 -4.03 -11.31 -14.20
CA GLN A 15 -4.85 -11.72 -13.07
C GLN A 15 -5.95 -10.70 -12.77
N VAL A 16 -7.00 -11.16 -12.11
CA VAL A 16 -8.12 -10.35 -11.64
C VAL A 16 -8.14 -10.35 -10.12
N LEU A 17 -8.42 -9.20 -9.52
CA LEU A 17 -8.69 -9.10 -8.10
C LEU A 17 -10.12 -9.61 -7.83
N GLU A 18 -10.27 -10.88 -7.44
CA GLU A 18 -11.59 -11.50 -7.26
C GLU A 18 -12.34 -10.98 -6.03
N ARG A 19 -11.61 -10.63 -4.96
CA ARG A 19 -12.16 -10.13 -3.71
C ARG A 19 -11.24 -9.07 -3.15
N PHE A 20 -11.82 -8.00 -2.64
CA PHE A 20 -11.09 -6.97 -1.94
C PHE A 20 -11.84 -6.55 -0.68
N THR A 21 -11.09 -5.99 0.26
CA THR A 21 -11.62 -5.31 1.43
C THR A 21 -11.49 -3.81 1.16
N PRO A 22 -12.57 -3.00 1.30
CA PRO A 22 -12.46 -1.56 1.17
C PRO A 22 -11.33 -0.98 2.03
N GLY A 23 -10.47 -0.15 1.44
CA GLY A 23 -9.25 0.39 2.07
C GLY A 23 -8.05 -0.58 2.11
N GLY A 24 -8.20 -1.81 1.62
CA GLY A 24 -7.13 -2.80 1.59
C GLY A 24 -6.04 -2.47 0.56
N TRP A 25 -4.78 -2.74 0.93
CA TRP A 25 -3.61 -2.49 0.11
C TRP A 25 -3.50 -3.48 -1.04
N VAL A 26 -3.23 -2.98 -2.25
CA VAL A 26 -3.05 -3.82 -3.44
C VAL A 26 -1.91 -3.28 -4.30
N PHE A 27 -1.08 -4.19 -4.78
CA PHE A 27 -0.09 -3.96 -5.83
C PHE A 27 -0.63 -4.46 -7.17
N PHE A 28 -0.70 -3.58 -8.17
CA PHE A 28 -1.00 -3.96 -9.56
C PHE A 28 0.26 -3.91 -10.41
N GLN A 29 0.64 -5.06 -10.98
CA GLN A 29 1.84 -5.15 -11.81
C GLN A 29 1.69 -4.38 -13.12
N ARG A 30 2.67 -3.54 -13.42
CA ARG A 30 2.78 -2.89 -14.72
C ARG A 30 3.50 -3.78 -15.74
N PRO A 31 3.12 -3.71 -17.02
CA PRO A 31 3.87 -4.34 -18.10
C PRO A 31 5.34 -3.90 -18.13
N LYS A 32 6.24 -4.85 -18.44
CA LYS A 32 7.69 -4.58 -18.52
C LYS A 32 8.02 -3.61 -19.65
N GLU A 33 7.28 -3.70 -20.76
CA GLU A 33 7.37 -2.82 -21.91
C GLU A 33 7.05 -1.35 -21.60
N CYS A 34 6.37 -1.07 -20.47
CA CYS A 34 6.12 0.28 -19.98
C CYS A 34 7.07 0.68 -18.82
N GLY A 35 8.16 -0.05 -18.60
CA GLY A 35 9.10 0.19 -17.50
C GLY A 35 8.88 -0.68 -16.25
N GLY A 36 7.85 -1.55 -16.25
CA GLY A 36 7.62 -2.51 -15.16
C GLY A 36 7.24 -1.85 -13.82
N GLY A 37 7.51 -2.56 -12.72
CA GLY A 37 7.13 -2.13 -11.38
C GLY A 37 5.65 -2.37 -11.06
N PHE A 38 5.17 -1.71 -10.00
CA PHE A 38 3.83 -1.87 -9.47
C PHE A 38 3.21 -0.52 -9.13
N TRP A 39 1.92 -0.38 -9.41
CA TRP A 39 1.10 0.63 -8.77
C TRP A 39 0.70 0.13 -7.38
N LEU A 40 1.02 0.91 -6.35
CA LEU A 40 0.61 0.65 -4.98
C LEU A 40 -0.55 1.58 -4.62
N GLY A 41 -1.62 1.01 -4.08
CA GLY A 41 -2.80 1.77 -3.71
C GLY A 41 -3.78 1.01 -2.86
N ARG A 42 -4.90 1.66 -2.58
CA ARG A 42 -6.04 1.11 -1.84
C ARG A 42 -7.21 0.86 -2.79
N THR A 43 -7.98 -0.19 -2.49
CA THR A 43 -9.16 -0.56 -3.27
C THR A 43 -10.44 -0.17 -2.55
N TYR A 44 -11.37 0.43 -3.28
CA TYR A 44 -12.71 0.81 -2.82
C TYR A 44 -13.75 0.33 -3.84
N GLU A 45 -15.04 0.50 -3.53
CA GLU A 45 -16.14 0.01 -4.38
C GLU A 45 -16.16 0.66 -5.77
N ASP A 46 -15.75 1.91 -5.87
CA ASP A 46 -15.86 2.74 -7.08
C ASP A 46 -14.51 3.15 -7.66
N CYS A 47 -13.41 2.97 -6.92
CA CYS A 47 -12.10 3.44 -7.34
C CYS A 47 -10.94 2.60 -6.80
N PHE A 48 -9.81 2.74 -7.49
CA PHE A 48 -8.50 2.38 -6.98
C PHE A 48 -7.74 3.67 -6.69
N TRP A 49 -7.43 3.91 -5.41
CA TRP A 49 -6.73 5.08 -4.93
C TRP A 49 -5.22 4.84 -4.99
N LEU A 50 -4.50 5.64 -5.78
CA LEU A 50 -3.04 5.58 -5.83
C LEU A 50 -2.47 6.18 -4.54
N GLU A 51 -1.69 5.39 -3.82
CA GLU A 51 -1.03 5.87 -2.61
C GLU A 51 0.27 6.62 -2.94
N LEU A 52 0.97 6.15 -3.97
CA LEU A 52 2.18 6.77 -4.49
C LEU A 52 1.89 7.32 -5.89
N GLU A 53 2.40 8.52 -6.17
CA GLU A 53 2.19 9.22 -7.44
C GLU A 53 2.86 8.53 -8.64
N PHE A 54 3.77 7.60 -8.39
CA PHE A 54 4.54 6.89 -9.40
C PHE A 54 4.65 5.39 -9.10
N PRO A 55 4.85 4.54 -10.12
CA PRO A 55 5.07 3.12 -9.92
C PRO A 55 6.39 2.86 -9.19
N VAL A 56 6.40 1.85 -8.32
CA VAL A 56 7.57 1.48 -7.50
C VAL A 56 8.00 0.04 -7.75
N SER A 57 9.21 -0.31 -7.31
CA SER A 57 9.56 -1.72 -7.19
C SER A 57 8.72 -2.38 -6.10
N LEU A 58 8.58 -3.72 -6.16
CA LEU A 58 7.87 -4.43 -5.09
C LEU A 58 8.58 -4.26 -3.75
N TYR A 59 9.91 -4.18 -3.75
CA TYR A 59 10.70 -3.98 -2.54
C TYR A 59 10.38 -2.62 -1.90
N ASP A 60 10.49 -1.52 -2.66
CA ASP A 60 10.25 -0.16 -2.13
C ASP A 60 8.80 -0.01 -1.65
N GLY A 61 7.85 -0.61 -2.36
CA GLY A 61 6.45 -0.60 -1.96
C GLY A 61 6.18 -1.39 -0.67
N LEU A 62 6.86 -2.51 -0.44
CA LEU A 62 6.76 -3.25 0.82
C LEU A 62 7.40 -2.48 1.97
N GLU A 63 8.54 -1.83 1.74
CA GLU A 63 9.19 -0.95 2.72
C GLU A 63 8.27 0.21 3.11
N PHE A 64 7.62 0.85 2.13
CA PHE A 64 6.60 1.87 2.39
C PHE A 64 5.46 1.35 3.28
N LEU A 65 4.89 0.17 2.98
CA LEU A 65 3.81 -0.40 3.80
C LEU A 65 4.24 -0.73 5.23
N MET A 66 5.50 -1.15 5.42
CA MET A 66 6.08 -1.38 6.75
C MET A 66 6.16 -0.06 7.54
N GLU A 67 6.61 1.01 6.88
CA GLU A 67 6.70 2.33 7.49
C GLU A 67 5.33 2.93 7.83
N VAL A 68 4.34 2.78 6.94
CA VAL A 68 2.95 3.16 7.23
C VAL A 68 2.43 2.43 8.46
N THR A 69 2.61 1.10 8.51
CA THR A 69 2.17 0.29 9.66
C THR A 69 2.85 0.77 10.96
N ARG A 70 4.14 1.12 10.89
CA ARG A 70 4.91 1.62 12.04
C ARG A 70 4.39 2.97 12.53
N VAL A 71 4.04 3.88 11.61
CA VAL A 71 3.45 5.19 11.93
C VAL A 71 2.05 5.03 12.50
N GLU A 72 1.20 4.20 11.89
CA GLU A 72 -0.16 3.91 12.36
C GLU A 72 -0.16 3.37 13.81
N GLN A 73 0.76 2.45 14.13
CA GLN A 73 0.90 1.91 15.49
C GLN A 73 1.28 2.94 16.55
N ARG A 74 1.89 4.05 16.14
CA ARG A 74 2.34 5.14 17.02
C ARG A 74 1.44 6.37 16.92
N SER A 75 0.33 6.29 16.18
CA SER A 75 -0.53 7.45 15.92
C SER A 75 -1.22 8.00 17.17
N ASP A 76 -1.38 7.17 18.21
CA ASP A 76 -1.94 7.58 19.51
C ASP A 76 -0.90 8.26 20.44
N GLU A 77 0.37 8.30 20.04
CA GLU A 77 1.43 8.99 20.80
C GLU A 77 1.31 10.51 20.60
N VAL A 78 0.83 11.22 21.63
CA VAL A 78 0.84 12.69 21.66
C VAL A 78 2.26 13.17 21.98
N ASP A 79 2.90 13.86 21.05
CA ASP A 79 4.16 14.56 21.32
C ASP A 79 3.87 15.78 22.20
N ALA A 80 4.17 15.67 23.49
CA ALA A 80 3.96 16.72 24.48
C ALA A 80 4.80 17.99 24.22
N ASN A 81 5.79 17.93 23.32
CA ASN A 81 6.56 19.09 22.87
C ASN A 81 6.00 19.73 21.59
N TYR A 82 4.94 19.17 21.00
CA TYR A 82 4.29 19.74 19.83
C TYR A 82 3.25 20.78 20.26
N SER A 83 3.59 22.06 20.14
CA SER A 83 2.66 23.17 20.37
C SER A 83 2.04 23.59 19.04
N LEU A 84 0.71 23.56 18.96
CA LEU A 84 -0.05 24.04 17.79
C LEU A 84 -0.09 25.57 17.68
N PHE A 85 0.38 26.28 18.71
CA PHE A 85 0.20 27.73 18.87
C PHE A 85 1.50 28.47 19.21
N ASP A 86 2.66 27.81 19.15
CA ASP A 86 3.97 28.48 19.23
C ASP A 86 4.52 28.83 17.83
#